data_AF-A0A358HTE5-F1
#
_entry.id   AF-A0A358HTE5-F1
#
_cell.length_a   1.000
_cell.length_b   1.000
_cell.length_c   1.000
_cell.angle_alpha   90.00
_cell.angle_beta   90.00
_cell.angle_gamma   90.00
#
_symmetry.space_group_name_H-M   'P 1'
#
loop_
_entity.id
_entity.type
_entity.pdbx_description
1 polymer ?
#
loop_
_entity_poly.entity_id
_entity_poly.type
_entity_poly.pdbx_seq_one_letter_code
_entity_poly.pdbx_strand_id
1 'polypeptide(L)' 'MTDTPKLPYCADYVRRHDRDRFLCALFASPDKRDDLFTLYAFNQEVSKTREMVSEVMLGHIRVQWWHDALSDLAEGT' A
#
# COMPACT_ATOMS: atom_id res chain seq x y z
N MET A 1 -4.41 -8.12 -31.27
CA MET A 1 -4.17 -7.16 -30.18
C MET A 1 -4.07 -7.98 -28.90
N THR A 2 -2.89 -8.09 -28.32
CA THR A 2 -2.70 -8.79 -27.03
C THR A 2 -3.40 -7.97 -25.96
N ASP A 3 -4.47 -8.51 -25.40
CA ASP A 3 -5.11 -7.95 -24.21
C ASP A 3 -4.12 -8.11 -23.05
N THR A 4 -3.37 -7.06 -22.75
CA THR A 4 -2.42 -7.07 -21.64
C THR A 4 -3.25 -7.06 -20.36
N PRO A 5 -3.18 -8.11 -19.52
CA PRO A 5 -3.97 -8.15 -18.31
C PRO A 5 -3.63 -6.94 -17.43
N LYS A 6 -4.66 -6.15 -17.12
CA LYS A 6 -4.52 -4.97 -16.26
C LYS A 6 -4.23 -5.44 -14.84
N LEU A 7 -3.13 -4.96 -14.28
CA LEU A 7 -2.79 -5.25 -12.89
C LEU A 7 -3.84 -4.64 -11.94
N PRO A 8 -4.14 -5.32 -10.81
CA PRO A 8 -4.87 -4.71 -9.70
C PRO A 8 -4.21 -3.40 -9.26
N TYR A 9 -4.99 -2.48 -8.69
CA TYR A 9 -4.53 -1.14 -8.35
C TYR A 9 -3.28 -1.17 -7.46
N CYS A 10 -3.29 -1.94 -6.37
CA CYS A 10 -2.15 -2.05 -5.45
C CYS A 10 -0.90 -2.62 -6.16
N ALA A 11 -1.07 -3.63 -7.01
CA ALA A 11 0.03 -4.21 -7.77
C ALA A 11 0.65 -3.17 -8.74
N ASP A 12 -0.18 -2.41 -9.46
CA ASP A 12 0.30 -1.36 -10.36
C ASP A 12 0.96 -0.20 -9.59
N TYR A 13 0.41 0.17 -8.44
CA TYR A 13 0.97 1.20 -7.57
C TYR A 13 2.36 0.79 -7.06
N VAL A 14 2.50 -0.42 -6.51
CA VAL A 14 3.79 -0.95 -6.01
C VAL A 14 4.78 -1.08 -7.17
N ARG A 15 4.35 -1.53 -8.36
CA ARG A 15 5.21 -1.58 -9.55
C ARG A 15 5.84 -0.23 -9.91
N ARG A 16 5.12 0.88 -9.69
CA ARG A 16 5.59 2.24 -9.99
C ARG A 16 6.45 2.86 -8.89
N HIS A 17 6.23 2.49 -7.62
CA HIS A 17 6.81 3.20 -6.47
C HIS A 17 7.76 2.36 -5.60
N ASP A 18 7.75 1.03 -5.74
CA ASP A 18 8.59 0.09 -4.98
C ASP A 18 8.86 -1.15 -5.86
N ARG A 19 9.77 -0.98 -6.84
CA ARG A 19 10.05 -2.00 -7.85
C ARG A 19 10.62 -3.28 -7.24
N ASP A 20 11.42 -3.16 -6.19
CA ASP A 20 12.05 -4.32 -5.55
C ASP A 20 10.98 -5.18 -4.88
N ARG A 21 10.10 -4.58 -4.07
CA ARG A 21 8.99 -5.33 -3.46
C ARG A 21 7.99 -5.84 -4.50
N PHE A 22 7.79 -5.11 -5.60
CA PHE A 22 6.98 -5.62 -6.70
C PHE A 22 7.54 -6.94 -7.24
N LEU A 23 8.84 -6.98 -7.55
CA LEU A 23 9.49 -8.18 -8.06
C LEU A 23 9.54 -9.31 -7.02
N CYS A 24 9.82 -8.99 -5.75
CA CYS A 24 9.81 -9.97 -4.67
C CYS A 24 8.43 -10.65 -4.53
N ALA A 25 7.33 -9.89 -4.61
CA ALA A 25 5.98 -10.43 -4.52
C ALA A 25 5.65 -11.44 -5.63
N LEU A 26 6.28 -11.33 -6.81
CA LEU A 26 6.06 -12.28 -7.91
C LEU A 26 6.58 -13.69 -7.61
N PHE A 27 7.47 -13.85 -6.62
CA PHE A 27 7.94 -15.16 -6.16
C PHE A 27 7.00 -15.82 -5.14
N ALA A 28 6.03 -15.08 -4.58
CA ALA A 28 5.03 -15.67 -3.70
C ALA A 28 3.99 -16.48 -4.49
N SER A 29 3.30 -17.39 -3.79
CA SER A 29 2.15 -18.13 -4.33
C SER A 29 1.12 -17.17 -4.93
N PRO A 30 0.56 -17.45 -6.12
CA PRO A 30 -0.35 -16.53 -6.81
C PRO A 30 -1.52 -16.03 -5.96
N ASP A 31 -2.07 -16.89 -5.10
CA ASP A 31 -3.17 -16.60 -4.17
C ASP A 31 -2.81 -15.62 -3.05
N LYS A 32 -1.53 -15.33 -2.83
CA LYS A 32 -1.03 -14.41 -1.79
C LYS A 32 -0.49 -13.09 -2.34
N ARG A 33 -0.37 -12.95 -3.66
CA ARG A 33 0.27 -11.78 -4.27
C ARG A 33 -0.53 -10.51 -4.03
N ASP A 34 -1.85 -10.59 -4.15
CA ASP A 34 -2.73 -9.42 -3.96
C ASP A 34 -2.71 -8.93 -2.52
N ASP A 35 -2.66 -9.84 -1.54
CA ASP A 35 -2.49 -9.50 -0.12
C ASP A 35 -1.15 -8.77 0.11
N LEU A 36 -0.06 -9.31 -0.45
CA LEU A 36 1.27 -8.69 -0.34
C LEU A 36 1.31 -7.31 -1.00
N PHE A 37 0.75 -7.17 -2.21
CA PHE A 37 0.69 -5.87 -2.89
C PHE A 37 -0.14 -4.85 -2.09
N THR A 38 -1.22 -5.27 -1.45
CA THR A 38 -2.02 -4.42 -0.58
C THR A 38 -1.21 -3.93 0.61
N LEU A 39 -0.49 -4.83 1.30
CA LEU A 39 0.37 -4.46 2.42
C LEU A 39 1.51 -3.53 2.01
N TYR A 40 2.13 -3.77 0.85
CA TYR A 40 3.23 -2.93 0.35
C TYR A 40 2.75 -1.55 -0.10
N ALA A 41 1.59 -1.47 -0.76
CA ALA A 41 0.97 -0.20 -1.12
C ALA A 41 0.63 0.62 0.14
N PHE A 42 0.02 -0.01 1.14
CA PHE A 42 -0.27 0.61 2.43
C PHE A 42 1.01 1.09 3.14
N ASN A 43 2.05 0.26 3.19
CA ASN A 43 3.33 0.65 3.79
C ASN A 43 3.90 1.91 3.12
N GLN A 44 3.81 2.03 1.79
CA GLN A 44 4.26 3.24 1.09
C GLN A 44 3.44 4.47 1.47
N GLU A 45 2.12 4.37 1.58
CA GLU A 45 1.27 5.50 1.98
C GLU A 45 1.56 6.00 3.40
N VAL A 46 1.83 5.08 4.34
CA VAL A 46 2.21 5.43 5.71
C VAL A 46 3.61 6.03 5.73
N SER A 47 4.58 5.41 5.04
CA SER A 47 5.99 5.85 5.04
C SER A 47 6.18 7.25 4.47
N LYS A 48 5.41 7.60 3.43
CA LYS A 48 5.42 8.96 2.83
C LYS A 48 5.06 10.07 3.80
N THR A 49 4.37 9.77 4.90
CA THR A 49 3.94 10.77 5.88
C THR A 49 5.10 11.64 6.36
N ARG A 50 6.25 11.02 6.67
CA ARG A 50 7.43 11.75 7.16
C ARG A 50 8.02 12.71 6.12
N GLU A 51 7.89 12.38 4.83
CA GLU A 51 8.39 13.22 3.74
C GLU A 51 7.44 14.38 3.41
N MET A 52 6.14 14.20 3.67
CA MET A 52 5.10 15.19 3.32
C MET A 52 4.87 16.26 4.40
N VAL A 53 5.28 16.02 5.64
CA VAL A 53 5.01 16.94 6.76
C VAL A 53 6.30 17.40 7.43
N SER A 54 6.41 18.71 7.65
CA SER A 54 7.55 19.29 8.38
C SER A 54 7.32 19.34 9.89
N GLU A 55 6.06 19.40 10.32
CA GLU A 55 5.67 19.45 11.72
C GLU A 55 5.33 18.06 12.25
N VAL A 56 5.95 17.67 13.36
CA VAL A 56 5.76 16.36 14.00
C VAL A 56 4.28 16.07 14.29
N MET A 57 3.55 17.08 14.77
CA MET A 57 2.13 16.95 15.12
C MET A 57 1.27 16.58 13.91
N LEU A 58 1.55 17.13 12.73
CA LEU A 58 0.83 16.79 11.50
C LEU A 58 1.08 15.33 11.09
N GLY A 59 2.31 14.85 11.29
CA GLY A 59 2.62 13.43 11.09
C GLY A 59 1.83 12.52 12.02
N HIS A 60 1.72 12.88 13.30
CA HIS A 60 0.92 12.12 14.27
C HIS A 60 -0.56 12.06 13.89
N ILE A 61 -1.15 13.20 13.48
CA ILE A 61 -2.56 13.24 13.05
C ILE A 61 -2.80 12.29 11.88
N ARG A 62 -1.91 12.27 10.87
CA ARG A 62 -2.07 11.40 9.69
C ARG A 62 -1.91 9.92 10.04
N VAL A 63 -1.00 9.56 10.95
CA VAL A 63 -0.85 8.17 11.43
C VAL A 63 -2.06 7.75 12.26
N GLN A 64 -2.55 8.62 13.14
CA GLN A 64 -3.77 8.36 13.91
C GLN A 64 -4.97 8.11 13.00
N TRP A 65 -5.15 8.95 11.96
CA TRP A 65 -6.21 8.76 10.98
C TRP A 65 -6.13 7.38 10.30
N TRP A 66 -4.93 6.92 9.93
CA TRP A 66 -4.77 5.58 9.35
C TRP A 66 -5.14 4.46 10.31
N HIS A 67 -4.81 4.61 11.60
CA HIS A 67 -5.19 3.66 12.63
C HIS A 67 -6.71 3.57 12.78
N ASP A 68 -7.38 4.74 12.82
CA ASP A 68 -8.83 4.82 12.94
C ASP A 68 -9.50 4.19 11.70
N ALA A 69 -9.05 4.54 10.49
CA ALA A 69 -9.58 3.99 9.25
C ALA A 69 -9.44 2.45 9.15
N LEU A 70 -8.34 1.88 9.67
CA LEU A 70 -8.17 0.42 9.73
C LEU A 70 -9.07 -0.22 10.78
N SER A 71 -9.32 0.47 11.90
CA SER A 71 -10.22 0.00 12.94
C SER A 71 -11.66 -0.05 12.43
N ASP A 72 -12.11 1.02 11.78
CA ASP A 72 -13.44 1.11 11.16
C ASP A 72 -13.63 -0.01 10.11
N LEU A 73 -12.62 -0.24 9.25
CA LEU A 73 -12.64 -1.31 8.26
C LEU A 73 -12.74 -2.71 8.91
N ALA A 74 -12.05 -2.93 10.03
CA ALA A 74 -12.08 -4.20 10.75
C ALA A 74 -13.44 -4.44 11.45
N GLU A 75 -14.09 -3.37 11.90
CA GLU A 75 -15.43 -3.39 12.49
C GLU A 75 -16.54 -3.44 11.42
N GLY A 76 -16.22 -3.12 10.17
CA GLY A 76 -17.16 -3.11 9.04
C GLY A 76 -18.03 -1.86 8.98
N THR A 77 -17.53 -0.74 9.50
CA THR A 77 -18.21 0.57 9.55
C THR A 77 -17.59 1.54 8.56
#